data_AF-T1API4-F1
#
_entry.id   AF-T1API4-F1
#
_cell.length_a   1.000
_cell.length_b   1.000
_cell.length_c   1.000
_cell.angle_alpha   90.00
_cell.angle_beta   90.00
_cell.angle_gamma   90.00
#
_symmetry.space_group_name_H-M   'P 1'
#
loop_
_entity.id
_entity.type
_entity.pdbx_description
1 polymer ?
#
loop_
_entity_poly.entity_id
_entity_poly.type
_entity_poly.pdbx_seq_one_letter_code
_entity_poly.pdbx_strand_id
1 'polypeptide(L)'
;MLGQGDRAGELFSILNPIRHSDTAAAMACYQVEPYVACADVYAVAPYVGRGGWTWYSGSAGWLYRAGLEAILGFQRQGDHLLIDPCIPKSWPRYDIVYQHRGQRGIVTRHEITVENPAGVHRGVIRVEFDG
;
A
#
# COMPACT_ATOMS: atom_id res chain seq x y z
N MET A 1 -6.57 -13.03 -1.95
CA MET A 1 -5.86 -12.45 -3.13
C MET A 1 -5.47 -13.55 -4.10
N LEU A 2 -5.30 -13.20 -5.39
CA LEU A 2 -4.90 -14.13 -6.46
C LEU A 2 -3.42 -14.56 -6.41
N GLY A 3 -2.63 -14.10 -5.43
CA GLY A 3 -1.22 -14.46 -5.27
C GLY A 3 -0.26 -13.79 -6.26
N GLN A 4 -0.71 -12.74 -6.95
CA GLN A 4 0.05 -12.03 -7.99
C GLN A 4 0.67 -10.73 -7.43
N GLY A 5 1.66 -10.87 -6.55
CA GLY A 5 2.24 -9.74 -5.82
C GLY A 5 2.94 -8.70 -6.70
N ASP A 6 3.65 -9.12 -7.77
CA ASP A 6 4.26 -8.17 -8.72
C ASP A 6 3.18 -7.32 -9.40
N ARG A 7 2.11 -7.96 -9.87
CA ARG A 7 1.00 -7.27 -10.53
C ARG A 7 0.27 -6.31 -9.58
N ALA A 8 0.10 -6.70 -8.31
CA ALA A 8 -0.47 -5.82 -7.30
C ALA A 8 0.43 -4.58 -7.08
N GLY A 9 1.75 -4.77 -7.00
CA GLY A 9 2.72 -3.67 -6.90
C GLY A 9 2.71 -2.73 -8.10
N GLU A 10 2.63 -3.27 -9.32
CA GLU A 10 2.51 -2.47 -10.54
C GLU A 10 1.24 -1.60 -10.52
N LEU A 11 0.08 -2.19 -10.23
CA LEU A 11 -1.19 -1.48 -10.17
C LEU A 11 -1.19 -0.39 -9.08
N PHE A 12 -0.63 -0.69 -7.91
CA PHE A 12 -0.46 0.30 -6.85
C PHE A 12 0.43 1.46 -7.31
N SER A 13 1.53 1.16 -8.03
CA SER A 13 2.42 2.18 -8.58
C SER A 13 1.73 3.07 -9.62
N ILE A 14 0.81 2.53 -10.43
CA ILE A 14 0.01 3.30 -11.39
C ILE A 14 -0.93 4.28 -10.68
N LEU A 15 -1.45 3.94 -9.50
CA LEU A 15 -2.37 4.80 -8.74
C LEU A 15 -1.65 5.77 -7.79
N ASN A 16 -0.35 5.58 -7.56
CA ASN A 16 0.42 6.38 -6.63
C ASN A 16 0.66 7.80 -7.20
N PRO A 17 0.16 8.87 -6.55
CA PRO A 17 0.31 10.24 -7.06
C PRO A 17 1.78 10.67 -7.23
N ILE A 18 2.70 10.13 -6.40
CA ILE A 18 4.13 10.44 -6.48
C ILE A 18 4.70 10.02 -7.84
N ARG A 19 4.23 8.89 -8.39
CA ARG A 19 4.67 8.38 -9.70
C ARG A 19 4.14 9.19 -10.87
N HIS A 20 3.05 9.93 -10.70
CA HIS A 20 2.52 10.86 -11.71
C HIS A 20 3.24 12.21 -11.71
N SER A 21 4.19 12.41 -10.80
CA SER A 21 4.87 13.69 -10.61
C SER A 21 6.38 13.55 -10.39
N ASP A 22 6.96 12.42 -10.76
CA ASP A 22 8.39 12.14 -10.57
C ASP A 22 9.29 12.89 -11.58
N THR A 23 8.68 13.49 -12.61
CA THR A 23 9.33 14.38 -13.58
C THR A 23 8.50 15.63 -13.79
N ALA A 24 9.14 16.71 -14.24
CA ALA A 24 8.45 17.97 -14.55
C ALA A 24 7.38 17.81 -15.64
N ALA A 25 7.64 16.95 -16.64
CA ALA A 25 6.69 16.65 -17.71
C ALA A 25 5.47 15.87 -17.19
N ALA A 26 5.69 14.86 -16.34
CA ALA A 26 4.61 14.10 -15.71
C ALA A 26 3.75 15.00 -14.81
N MET A 27 4.37 15.85 -13.99
CA MET A 27 3.67 16.82 -13.15
C MET A 27 2.84 17.82 -13.97
N ALA A 28 3.39 18.34 -15.08
CA ALA A 28 2.67 19.23 -15.98
C ALA A 28 1.47 18.56 -16.69
N CYS A 29 1.53 17.23 -16.84
CA CYS A 29 0.42 16.40 -17.33
C CYS A 29 -0.61 16.13 -16.23
N TYR A 30 -0.17 15.77 -15.01
CA TYR A 30 -1.04 15.37 -13.90
C TYR A 30 -1.90 16.52 -13.36
N GLN A 31 -1.35 17.73 -13.29
CA GLN A 31 -2.06 18.99 -12.97
C GLN A 31 -2.84 19.03 -11.63
N VAL A 32 -2.57 18.10 -10.71
CA VAL A 32 -3.11 18.10 -9.34
C VAL A 32 -2.00 17.83 -8.32
N GLU A 33 -2.33 17.87 -7.03
CA GLU A 33 -1.33 17.78 -5.97
C GLU A 33 -0.63 16.40 -5.93
N PRO A 34 0.72 16.35 -5.91
CA PRO A 34 1.49 15.12 -6.07
C PRO A 34 1.59 14.24 -4.81
N TYR A 35 0.91 14.64 -3.73
CA TYR A 35 1.00 14.03 -2.41
C TYR A 35 -0.36 13.55 -1.88
N VAL A 36 -1.43 13.71 -2.66
CA VAL A 36 -2.77 13.20 -2.34
C VAL A 36 -3.29 12.34 -3.48
N ALA A 37 -4.05 11.30 -3.15
CA ALA A 37 -4.74 10.51 -4.15
C ALA A 37 -5.86 11.33 -4.81
N CYS A 38 -6.00 11.21 -6.13
CA CYS A 38 -7.11 11.75 -6.91
C CYS A 38 -8.29 10.74 -6.96
N ALA A 39 -9.49 11.22 -7.30
CA ALA A 39 -10.62 10.33 -7.55
C ALA A 39 -10.47 9.58 -8.88
N ASP A 40 -9.91 10.25 -9.88
CA ASP A 40 -9.74 9.72 -11.23
C ASP A 40 -8.53 10.36 -11.94
N VAL A 41 -8.06 9.64 -12.96
CA VAL A 41 -7.09 10.11 -13.95
C VAL A 41 -7.76 9.99 -15.31
N TYR A 42 -7.86 11.12 -16.02
CA TYR A 42 -8.59 11.18 -17.28
C TYR A 42 -7.88 10.36 -18.37
N ALA A 43 -8.67 9.62 -19.16
CA ALA A 43 -8.17 8.75 -20.23
C ALA A 43 -8.54 9.22 -21.65
N VAL A 44 -9.25 10.36 -21.77
CA VAL A 44 -9.78 10.86 -23.04
C VAL A 44 -9.14 12.20 -23.40
N ALA A 45 -8.81 12.38 -24.68
CA ALA A 45 -8.28 13.63 -25.20
C ALA A 45 -9.27 14.80 -25.00
N PRO A 46 -8.80 16.03 -24.71
CA PRO A 46 -7.39 16.46 -24.66
C PRO A 46 -6.73 16.31 -23.27
N TYR A 47 -7.36 15.61 -22.32
CA TYR A 47 -6.97 15.66 -20.91
C TYR A 47 -6.30 14.39 -20.38
N VAL A 48 -5.87 13.49 -21.27
CA VAL A 48 -5.23 12.22 -20.90
C VAL A 48 -4.11 12.45 -19.88
N GLY A 49 -4.17 11.74 -18.75
CA GLY A 49 -3.18 11.81 -17.67
C GLY A 49 -3.43 12.87 -16.61
N ARG A 50 -4.39 13.78 -16.79
CA ARG A 50 -4.77 14.76 -15.74
C ARG A 50 -5.53 14.08 -14.61
N GLY A 51 -5.14 14.39 -13.37
CA GLY A 51 -5.90 14.00 -12.20
C GLY A 51 -7.15 14.87 -12.01
N GLY A 52 -8.18 14.30 -11.37
CA GLY A 52 -9.41 15.00 -10.99
C GLY A 52 -9.73 14.77 -9.51
N TRP A 53 -10.37 15.78 -8.90
CA TRP A 53 -11.02 15.66 -7.57
C TRP A 53 -10.10 15.13 -6.46
N THR A 54 -9.09 15.91 -6.09
CA THR A 54 -8.19 15.59 -4.98
C THR A 54 -8.85 15.80 -3.62
N TRP A 55 -8.22 15.27 -2.56
CA TRP A 55 -8.63 15.34 -1.15
C TRP A 55 -9.88 14.56 -0.77
N TYR A 56 -11.04 14.93 -1.28
CA TYR A 56 -12.34 14.44 -0.82
C TYR A 56 -12.81 13.22 -1.62
N SER A 57 -11.94 12.21 -1.72
CA SER A 57 -12.25 10.96 -2.42
C SER A 57 -12.00 9.75 -1.53
N GLY A 58 -12.87 8.74 -1.68
CA GLY A 58 -12.66 7.41 -1.09
C GLY A 58 -11.40 6.70 -1.62
N SER A 59 -10.82 7.18 -2.73
CA SER A 59 -9.58 6.65 -3.31
C SER A 59 -8.44 6.60 -2.30
N ALA A 60 -8.29 7.62 -1.45
CA ALA A 60 -7.23 7.63 -0.43
C ALA A 60 -7.37 6.47 0.57
N GLY A 61 -8.59 6.24 1.06
CA GLY A 61 -8.87 5.13 1.98
C GLY A 61 -8.67 3.75 1.33
N TRP A 62 -9.14 3.58 0.10
CA TRP A 62 -8.95 2.32 -0.63
C TRP A 62 -7.50 2.06 -1.00
N LEU A 63 -6.75 3.09 -1.41
CA LEU A 63 -5.32 2.96 -1.72
C LEU A 63 -4.53 2.60 -0.46
N TYR A 64 -4.85 3.22 0.68
CA TYR A 64 -4.25 2.87 1.97
C TYR A 64 -4.47 1.39 2.32
N ARG A 65 -5.72 0.90 2.21
CA ARG A 65 -6.04 -0.52 2.47
C ARG A 65 -5.40 -1.45 1.44
N ALA A 66 -5.35 -1.07 0.16
CA ALA A 66 -4.68 -1.85 -0.86
C ALA A 66 -3.18 -2.02 -0.57
N GLY A 67 -2.49 -0.96 -0.16
CA GLY A 67 -1.09 -1.02 0.24
C GLY A 67 -0.89 -1.84 1.52
N LEU A 68 -1.58 -1.46 2.60
CA LEU A 68 -1.36 -2.03 3.93
C LEU A 68 -1.95 -3.43 4.10
N GLU A 69 -3.23 -3.61 3.75
CA GLU A 69 -3.96 -4.85 4.05
C GLU A 69 -3.79 -5.90 2.94
N ALA A 70 -3.79 -5.48 1.67
CA ALA A 70 -3.66 -6.39 0.56
C ALA A 70 -2.19 -6.66 0.22
N ILE A 71 -1.38 -5.65 -0.11
CA ILE A 71 0.01 -5.90 -0.53
C ILE A 71 0.87 -6.34 0.66
N LEU A 72 0.94 -5.52 1.71
CA LEU A 72 1.73 -5.82 2.91
C LEU A 72 1.06 -6.88 3.83
N GLY A 73 -0.18 -7.24 3.56
CA GLY A 73 -0.86 -8.33 4.27
C GLY A 73 -1.18 -8.06 5.73
N PHE A 74 -1.14 -6.80 6.19
CA PHE A 74 -1.38 -6.44 7.59
C PHE A 74 -2.88 -6.21 7.83
N GLN A 75 -3.52 -7.10 8.59
CA GLN A 75 -4.96 -7.02 8.85
C GLN A 75 -5.28 -7.24 10.31
N ARG A 76 -5.93 -6.26 10.95
CA ARG A 76 -6.51 -6.42 12.28
C ARG A 76 -7.92 -7.00 12.17
N GLN A 77 -8.14 -8.16 12.79
CA GLN A 77 -9.41 -8.87 12.82
C GLN A 77 -9.88 -8.99 14.27
N GLY A 78 -10.64 -7.99 14.74
CA GLY A 78 -11.01 -7.89 16.14
C GLY A 78 -9.78 -7.73 17.03
N ASP A 79 -9.54 -8.72 17.89
CA ASP A 79 -8.38 -8.78 18.80
C ASP A 79 -7.20 -9.57 18.22
N HIS A 80 -7.32 -10.07 16.98
CA HIS A 80 -6.27 -10.79 16.29
C HIS A 80 -5.58 -9.93 15.24
N LEU A 81 -4.30 -10.20 15.01
CA LEU A 81 -3.53 -9.64 13.91
C LEU A 81 -3.18 -10.76 12.93
N LEU A 82 -3.61 -10.60 11.68
CA LEU A 82 -3.24 -11.45 10.57
C LEU A 82 -2.13 -10.78 9.76
N ILE A 83 -1.05 -11.53 9.50
CA ILE A 83 0.04 -11.17 8.60
C ILE A 83 0.06 -12.18 7.46
N ASP A 84 -0.41 -11.77 6.28
CA ASP A 84 -0.48 -12.61 5.08
C ASP A 84 -0.10 -11.81 3.82
N PRO A 85 1.20 -11.49 3.63
CA PRO A 85 1.68 -10.66 2.53
C PRO A 85 1.40 -11.24 1.15
N CYS A 86 1.16 -10.36 0.19
CA CYS A 86 1.17 -10.66 -1.24
C CYS A 86 2.01 -9.61 -1.97
N ILE A 87 3.33 -9.70 -1.80
CA ILE A 87 4.30 -8.66 -2.19
C ILE A 87 5.01 -8.96 -3.52
N PRO A 88 5.61 -7.95 -4.17
CA PRO A 88 6.53 -8.18 -5.29
C PRO A 88 7.71 -9.08 -4.88
N LYS A 89 8.19 -9.93 -5.80
CA LYS A 89 9.34 -10.83 -5.52
C LYS A 89 10.62 -10.05 -5.23
N SER A 90 10.73 -8.86 -5.79
CA SER A 90 11.87 -7.97 -5.64
C SER A 90 11.99 -7.34 -4.26
N TRP A 91 11.00 -7.51 -3.38
CA TRP A 91 11.03 -6.96 -2.02
C TRP A 91 11.61 -8.00 -1.07
N PRO A 92 12.88 -7.86 -0.64
CA PRO A 92 13.53 -8.85 0.22
C PRO A 92 13.04 -8.75 1.67
N ARG A 93 12.58 -7.58 2.09
CA ARG A 93 12.18 -7.28 3.48
C ARG A 93 11.32 -6.03 3.54
N TYR A 94 10.43 -5.95 4.52
CA TYR A 94 9.80 -4.70 4.95
C TYR A 94 9.50 -4.73 6.45
N ASP A 95 9.24 -3.56 7.03
CA ASP A 95 8.93 -3.37 8.43
C ASP A 95 7.60 -2.63 8.62
N ILE A 96 6.82 -3.04 9.61
CA ILE A 96 5.63 -2.33 10.07
C ILE A 96 5.78 -2.03 11.56
N VAL A 97 5.64 -0.76 11.91
CA VAL A 97 5.50 -0.33 13.30
C VAL A 97 4.03 -0.08 13.57
N TYR A 98 3.42 -0.93 14.38
CA TYR A 98 1.99 -0.85 14.70
C TYR A 98 1.78 -0.48 16.17
N GLN A 99 0.99 0.57 16.41
CA GLN A 99 0.57 0.97 17.75
C GLN A 99 -0.85 0.47 18.00
N HIS A 100 -0.98 -0.53 18.87
CA HIS A 100 -2.26 -1.07 19.29
C HIS A 100 -2.70 -0.41 20.60
N ARG A 101 -3.89 0.20 20.60
CA ARG A 101 -4.50 0.73 21.82
C ARG A 101 -5.50 -0.30 22.38
N GLY A 102 -5.13 -0.94 23.48
CA GLY A 102 -6.00 -1.90 24.16
C GLY A 102 -7.17 -1.24 24.87
N GLN A 103 -8.13 -2.05 25.33
CA GLN A 103 -9.37 -1.58 25.98
C GLN A 103 -9.13 -0.70 27.22
N ARG A 104 -8.01 -0.91 27.92
CA ARG A 104 -7.62 -0.12 29.11
C ARG A 104 -6.85 1.17 28.76
N GLY A 105 -6.80 1.55 27.49
CA GLY A 105 -6.08 2.73 27.01
C GLY A 105 -4.55 2.58 26.91
N ILE A 106 -3.99 1.46 27.39
CA ILE A 106 -2.58 1.11 27.24
C ILE A 106 -2.25 0.97 25.76
N VAL A 107 -1.17 1.62 25.33
CA VAL A 107 -0.65 1.54 23.97
C VAL A 107 0.51 0.56 23.97
N THR A 108 0.38 -0.50 23.19
CA THR A 108 1.44 -1.47 22.90
C THR A 108 2.00 -1.19 21.52
N ARG A 109 3.32 -1.14 21.40
CA ARG A 109 4.02 -0.99 20.12
C ARG A 109 4.50 -2.37 19.65
N HIS A 110 4.08 -2.77 18.47
CA HIS A 110 4.51 -3.98 17.79
C HIS A 110 5.48 -3.60 16.67
N GLU A 111 6.65 -4.22 16.65
CA GLU A 111 7.59 -4.17 15.54
C GLU A 111 7.46 -5.47 14.75
N ILE A 112 7.05 -5.36 13.50
CA ILE A 112 6.79 -6.51 12.65
C ILE A 112 7.76 -6.44 11.48
N THR A 113 8.66 -7.40 11.41
CA THR A 113 9.56 -7.59 10.28
C THR A 113 9.04 -8.75 9.43
N VAL A 114 8.97 -8.54 8.12
CA VAL A 114 8.68 -9.60 7.15
C VAL A 114 9.88 -9.73 6.22
N GLU A 115 10.39 -10.95 6.11
CA GLU A 115 11.53 -11.31 5.28
C GLU A 115 11.09 -12.24 4.15
N ASN A 116 11.67 -12.06 2.97
CA ASN A 116 11.36 -12.82 1.77
C ASN A 116 12.64 -13.30 1.06
N PRO A 117 13.45 -14.14 1.72
CA PRO A 117 14.71 -14.62 1.15
C PRO A 117 14.52 -15.47 -0.12
N ALA A 118 13.35 -16.10 -0.27
CA ALA A 118 13.01 -16.94 -1.41
C ALA A 118 12.38 -16.17 -2.59
N GLY A 119 12.12 -14.86 -2.45
CA GLY A 119 11.51 -14.04 -3.50
C GLY A 119 10.15 -14.56 -3.96
N VAL A 120 9.30 -15.00 -3.03
CA VAL A 120 7.93 -15.46 -3.32
C VAL A 120 6.93 -14.31 -3.15
N HIS A 121 5.73 -14.45 -3.72
CA HIS A 121 4.70 -13.44 -3.53
C HIS A 121 4.00 -13.54 -2.18
N ARG A 122 3.71 -14.78 -1.77
CA ARG A 122 2.86 -15.10 -0.63
C ARG A 122 3.25 -16.47 -0.08
N GLY A 123 2.87 -16.72 1.17
CA GLY A 123 3.08 -18.01 1.84
C GLY A 123 4.02 -17.84 3.02
N VAL A 124 3.46 -17.48 4.17
CA VAL A 124 4.21 -17.39 5.43
C VAL A 124 4.55 -18.80 5.90
N ILE A 125 5.85 -19.07 6.09
CA ILE A 125 6.35 -20.39 6.50
C ILE A 125 6.77 -20.47 7.98
N ARG A 126 7.05 -19.32 8.60
CA ARG A 126 7.48 -19.20 10.00
C ARG A 126 7.01 -17.87 10.56
N VAL A 127 6.58 -17.88 11.81
CA VAL A 127 6.27 -16.69 12.60
C VAL A 127 6.92 -16.88 13.96
N GLU A 128 7.65 -15.87 14.43
CA GLU A 128 8.26 -15.80 15.76
C GLU A 128 7.71 -14.57 16.47
N PHE A 129 7.55 -14.67 17.79
CA PHE A 129 6.99 -13.61 18.62
C PHE A 129 7.77 -13.55 19.92
N ASP A 130 8.39 -12.40 20.20
CA ASP A 130 9.22 -12.15 21.40
C ASP A 130 10.43 -13.09 21.60
N GLY A 131 10.98 -13.62 20.50
CA GLY A 131 12.16 -14.53 20.51
C GLY A 131 11.76 -15.98 20.65
#